data_AF-A0A522RBQ2-F1
#
_entry.id   AF-A0A522RBQ2-F1
#
_cell.length_a   1.000
_cell.length_b   1.000
_cell.length_c   1.000
_cell.angle_alpha   90.00
_cell.angle_beta   90.00
_cell.angle_gamma   90.00
#
_symmetry.space_group_name_H-M   'P 1'
#
loop_
_entity.id
_entity.type
_entity.pdbx_description
1 polymer ?
#
loop_
_entity_poly.entity_id
_entity_poly.type
_entity_poly.pdbx_seq_one_letter_code
_entity_poly.pdbx_strand_id
1 'polypeptide(L)'
;MENLEEKSVGQIVAEDYRAAEVFENHKIDFCCHGNRNFGEVAQEKNMDVQTLINEINKVTQGKAEDQNDFESWPLDQLSDFIVKTYHRHAEEQIQVLRPYLEKICQVHGDHHPELFEVKDIFMEVSGDIAKHQKKEELMLFPFIKKLAHAQGNKDVLKALPSKAIEDRVKMLTDEHDSQGEAFRKMAELSHDFMIPEDACMAYKVSLQGLKDFQDNLHKHIHLENNILFPKAMKLIEQLAA
;
A
#
# COMPACT_ATOMS: atom_id res chain seq x y z
N MET A 1 11.07 20.77 -8.56
CA MET A 1 11.48 19.91 -7.43
C MET A 1 12.98 19.69 -7.59
N GLU A 2 13.81 20.30 -6.76
CA GLU A 2 15.27 20.07 -6.85
C GLU A 2 15.62 18.74 -6.16
N ASN A 3 16.39 17.93 -6.89
CA ASN A 3 17.02 16.66 -6.52
C ASN A 3 16.09 15.48 -6.15
N LEU A 4 15.18 15.11 -7.05
CA LEU A 4 14.36 13.88 -6.90
C LEU A 4 15.22 12.60 -6.82
N GLU A 5 16.38 12.59 -7.47
CA GLU A 5 17.28 11.42 -7.56
C GLU A 5 17.79 10.94 -6.20
N GLU A 6 18.01 11.85 -5.25
CA GLU A 6 18.45 11.52 -3.90
C GLU A 6 17.32 11.08 -2.97
N LYS A 7 16.06 11.31 -3.34
CA LYS A 7 14.90 10.92 -2.54
C LYS A 7 14.62 9.43 -2.66
N SER A 8 13.90 8.91 -1.67
CA SER A 8 13.33 7.57 -1.81
C SER A 8 12.08 7.61 -2.70
N VAL A 9 11.76 6.50 -3.36
CA VAL A 9 10.57 6.38 -4.21
C VAL A 9 9.29 6.71 -3.43
N GLY A 10 9.18 6.19 -2.21
CA GLY A 10 8.06 6.45 -1.30
C GLY A 10 7.97 7.91 -0.88
N GLN A 11 9.10 8.60 -0.64
CA GLN A 11 9.06 10.03 -0.32
C GLN A 11 8.53 10.86 -1.50
N ILE A 12 8.89 10.51 -2.74
CA ILE A 12 8.37 11.21 -3.93
C ILE A 12 6.84 11.10 -4.01
N VAL A 13 6.28 9.93 -3.72
CA VAL A 13 4.83 9.71 -3.70
C VAL A 13 4.15 10.37 -2.50
N ALA A 14 4.81 10.41 -1.34
CA ALA A 14 4.29 11.07 -0.15
C ALA A 14 4.14 12.60 -0.37
N GLU A 15 5.11 13.21 -1.06
CA GLU A 15 5.08 14.63 -1.42
C GLU A 15 4.03 14.96 -2.50
N ASP A 16 3.81 14.05 -3.46
CA ASP A 16 2.75 14.18 -4.46
C ASP A 16 2.29 12.81 -4.95
N TYR A 17 1.07 12.42 -4.56
CA TYR A 17 0.55 11.09 -4.84
C TYR A 17 0.41 10.80 -6.36
N ARG A 18 0.33 11.84 -7.22
CA ARG A 18 0.31 11.64 -8.68
C ARG A 18 1.56 10.95 -9.21
N ALA A 19 2.69 11.05 -8.51
CA ALA A 19 3.90 10.32 -8.88
C ALA A 19 3.74 8.79 -8.82
N ALA A 20 2.77 8.28 -8.04
CA ALA A 20 2.47 6.85 -7.98
C ALA A 20 2.16 6.27 -9.36
N GLU A 21 1.43 6.99 -10.21
CA GLU A 21 1.07 6.53 -11.56
C GLU A 21 2.32 6.23 -12.40
N VAL A 22 3.35 7.07 -12.31
CA VAL A 22 4.61 6.86 -13.03
C VAL A 22 5.29 5.59 -12.53
N PHE A 23 5.36 5.40 -11.21
CA PHE A 23 5.97 4.20 -10.65
C PHE A 23 5.18 2.93 -10.98
N GLU A 24 3.86 2.96 -10.95
CA GLU A 24 3.00 1.83 -11.33
C GLU A 24 3.20 1.42 -12.80
N ASN A 25 3.23 2.41 -13.71
CA ASN A 25 3.47 2.17 -15.14
C ASN A 25 4.82 1.50 -15.41
N HIS A 26 5.82 1.77 -14.58
CA HIS A 26 7.17 1.20 -14.67
C HIS A 26 7.42 0.03 -13.72
N LYS A 27 6.36 -0.47 -13.07
CA LYS A 27 6.42 -1.57 -12.09
C LYS A 27 7.44 -1.30 -10.97
N ILE A 28 7.59 -0.05 -10.57
CA ILE A 28 8.42 0.40 -9.45
C ILE A 28 7.56 0.35 -8.18
N ASP A 29 8.04 -0.42 -7.20
CA ASP A 29 7.35 -0.62 -5.93
C ASP A 29 7.59 0.56 -4.99
N PHE A 30 6.62 1.49 -4.94
CA PHE A 30 6.65 2.67 -4.09
C PHE A 30 6.00 2.48 -2.72
N CYS A 31 5.24 1.40 -2.53
CA CYS A 31 4.44 1.18 -1.33
C CYS A 31 5.18 0.31 -0.31
N CYS A 32 5.58 -0.91 -0.68
CA CYS A 32 6.31 -1.86 0.15
C CYS A 32 7.78 -1.45 0.26
N HIS A 33 8.42 -1.18 -0.87
CA HIS A 33 9.86 -0.86 -0.96
C HIS A 33 10.15 0.62 -1.19
N GLY A 34 9.27 1.50 -0.68
CA GLY A 34 9.34 2.95 -0.89
C GLY A 34 10.56 3.63 -0.24
N ASN A 35 11.27 2.97 0.67
CA ASN A 35 12.49 3.47 1.29
C ASN A 35 13.73 3.44 0.37
N ARG A 36 13.64 2.78 -0.79
CA ARG A 36 14.75 2.66 -1.75
C ARG A 36 15.01 3.98 -2.47
N ASN A 37 16.28 4.31 -2.69
CA ASN A 37 16.68 5.50 -3.44
C ASN A 37 16.17 5.44 -4.88
N PHE A 38 15.62 6.54 -5.37
CA PHE A 38 15.00 6.60 -6.69
C PHE A 38 16.01 6.42 -7.83
N GLY A 39 17.20 7.04 -7.75
CA GLY A 39 18.27 6.86 -8.73
C GLY A 39 18.75 5.41 -8.82
N GLU A 40 18.97 4.76 -7.68
CA GLU A 40 19.35 3.33 -7.62
C GLU A 40 18.28 2.42 -8.23
N VAL A 41 16.99 2.65 -7.91
CA VAL A 41 15.88 1.88 -8.47
C VAL A 41 15.78 2.05 -9.99
N ALA A 42 15.96 3.27 -10.50
CA ALA A 42 15.98 3.54 -11.94
C ALA A 42 17.14 2.80 -12.62
N GLN A 43 18.34 2.84 -12.03
CA GLN A 43 19.52 2.15 -12.55
C GLN A 43 19.34 0.63 -12.60
N GLU A 44 18.84 0.01 -11.54
CA GLU A 44 18.61 -1.43 -11.48
C GLU A 44 17.60 -1.92 -12.54
N LYS A 45 16.59 -1.11 -12.84
CA LYS A 45 15.61 -1.39 -13.89
C LYS A 45 16.09 -1.02 -15.31
N ASN A 46 17.34 -0.57 -15.46
CA ASN A 46 17.92 -0.09 -16.73
C ASN A 46 17.10 1.05 -17.35
N MET A 47 16.62 1.96 -16.51
CA MET A 47 15.80 3.10 -16.91
C MET A 47 16.62 4.39 -16.83
N ASP A 48 16.36 5.31 -17.75
CA ASP A 48 16.93 6.66 -17.66
C ASP A 48 16.19 7.46 -16.57
N VAL A 49 16.90 7.77 -15.48
CA VAL A 49 16.36 8.54 -14.35
C VAL A 49 15.81 9.89 -14.79
N GLN A 50 16.42 10.53 -15.79
CA GLN A 50 15.98 11.84 -16.28
C GLN A 50 14.63 11.74 -17.01
N THR A 51 14.41 10.65 -17.75
CA THR A 51 13.12 10.35 -18.37
C THR A 51 12.02 10.18 -17.30
N LEU A 52 12.28 9.39 -16.25
CA LEU A 52 11.35 9.23 -15.13
C LEU A 52 11.04 10.55 -14.41
N ILE A 53 12.06 11.38 -14.16
CA ILE A 53 11.89 12.72 -13.59
C ILE A 53 10.96 13.57 -14.46
N ASN A 54 11.11 13.51 -15.78
CA ASN A 54 10.27 14.28 -16.71
C ASN A 54 8.82 13.81 -16.68
N GLU A 55 8.58 12.50 -16.59
CA GLU A 55 7.23 11.94 -16.44
C GLU A 55 6.58 12.33 -15.11
N ILE A 56 7.33 12.24 -14.00
CA ILE A 56 6.87 12.70 -12.68
C ILE A 56 6.52 14.18 -12.73
N ASN A 57 7.40 15.01 -13.29
CA ASN A 57 7.13 16.44 -13.44
C ASN A 57 5.88 16.70 -14.30
N LYS A 58 5.61 15.87 -15.31
CA LYS A 58 4.44 16.02 -16.18
C LYS A 58 3.14 15.70 -15.44
N VAL A 59 3.08 14.63 -14.65
CA VAL A 59 1.87 14.29 -13.89
C VAL A 59 1.66 15.21 -12.68
N THR A 60 2.74 15.74 -12.12
CA THR A 60 2.69 16.69 -10.99
C THR A 60 2.47 18.15 -11.41
N GLN A 61 2.58 18.46 -12.71
CA GLN A 61 2.25 19.79 -13.26
C GLN A 61 0.73 20.07 -13.18
N GLY A 62 0.35 21.11 -12.44
CA GLY A 62 -1.04 21.57 -12.31
C GLY A 62 -1.35 22.02 -10.89
N LYS A 63 -2.48 22.73 -10.71
CA LYS A 63 -2.96 23.02 -9.34
C LYS A 63 -3.47 21.73 -8.70
N ALA A 64 -2.93 21.40 -7.54
CA ALA A 64 -3.39 20.29 -6.70
C ALA A 64 -4.72 20.62 -6.02
N GLU A 65 -5.78 20.88 -6.79
CA GLU A 65 -7.06 21.37 -6.24
C GLU A 65 -7.84 20.31 -5.44
N ASP A 66 -7.43 19.03 -5.43
CA ASP A 66 -8.11 17.94 -4.71
C ASP A 66 -7.17 16.90 -4.06
N GLN A 67 -5.92 17.26 -3.76
CA GLN A 67 -5.00 16.31 -3.10
C GLN A 67 -4.98 16.46 -1.58
N ASN A 68 -5.14 15.34 -0.89
CA ASN A 68 -4.89 15.26 0.54
C ASN A 68 -3.37 15.24 0.75
N ASP A 69 -2.85 16.32 1.32
CA ASP A 69 -1.48 16.37 1.84
C ASP A 69 -1.38 15.51 3.11
N PHE A 70 -1.30 14.19 2.96
CA PHE A 70 -1.22 13.26 4.07
C PHE A 70 0.05 13.45 4.91
N GLU A 71 1.11 14.04 4.35
CA GLU A 71 2.32 14.39 5.10
C GLU A 71 2.05 15.44 6.17
N SER A 72 1.11 16.38 5.97
CA SER A 72 0.74 17.35 7.01
C SER A 72 -0.28 16.82 8.01
N TRP A 73 -0.90 15.66 7.76
CA TRP A 73 -1.96 15.16 8.63
C TRP A 73 -1.45 14.74 10.02
N PRO A 74 -2.20 15.03 11.09
CA PRO A 74 -1.97 14.44 12.40
C PRO A 74 -2.02 12.91 12.38
N LEU A 75 -1.16 12.26 13.16
CA LEU A 75 -1.04 10.80 13.21
C LEU A 75 -2.36 10.10 13.60
N ASP A 76 -3.11 10.69 14.53
CA ASP A 76 -4.40 10.20 14.97
C ASP A 76 -5.46 10.30 13.87
N GLN A 77 -5.50 11.43 13.16
CA GLN A 77 -6.37 11.63 12.01
C GLN A 77 -6.04 10.66 10.87
N LEU A 78 -4.76 10.50 10.52
CA LEU A 78 -4.32 9.59 9.46
C LEU A 78 -4.65 8.13 9.81
N SER A 79 -4.43 7.71 11.06
CA SER A 79 -4.81 6.37 11.53
C SER A 79 -6.33 6.13 11.40
N ASP A 80 -7.15 7.11 11.78
CA ASP A 80 -8.62 7.01 11.65
C ASP A 80 -9.07 6.92 10.21
N PHE A 81 -8.44 7.70 9.33
CA PHE A 81 -8.72 7.70 7.91
C PHE A 81 -8.38 6.35 7.28
N ILE A 82 -7.21 5.79 7.61
CA ILE A 82 -6.80 4.50 7.07
C ILE A 82 -7.83 3.40 7.39
N VAL A 83 -8.25 3.32 8.65
CA VAL A 83 -9.27 2.34 9.07
C VAL A 83 -10.61 2.58 8.36
N LYS A 84 -11.08 3.82 8.31
CA LYS A 84 -12.40 4.14 7.74
C LYS A 84 -12.46 3.97 6.23
N THR A 85 -11.36 4.27 5.54
CA THR A 85 -11.29 4.31 4.08
C THR A 85 -10.78 3.00 3.51
N TYR A 86 -9.66 2.47 3.99
CA TYR A 86 -9.01 1.31 3.38
C TYR A 86 -9.39 0.00 4.05
N HIS A 87 -9.41 -0.09 5.38
CA HIS A 87 -9.69 -1.37 6.05
C HIS A 87 -11.13 -1.83 5.81
N ARG A 88 -12.10 -0.92 5.99
CA ARG A 88 -13.51 -1.22 5.71
C ARG A 88 -13.75 -1.57 4.25
N HIS A 89 -13.14 -0.82 3.33
CA HIS A 89 -13.27 -1.10 1.91
C HIS A 89 -12.67 -2.45 1.53
N ALA A 90 -11.50 -2.80 2.07
CA ALA A 90 -10.89 -4.11 1.84
C ALA A 90 -11.80 -5.25 2.35
N GLU A 91 -12.37 -5.11 3.55
CA GLU A 91 -13.31 -6.08 4.11
C GLU A 91 -14.54 -6.28 3.20
N GLU A 92 -15.15 -5.19 2.73
CA GLU A 92 -16.29 -5.21 1.81
C GLU A 92 -15.93 -5.85 0.46
N GLN A 93 -14.80 -5.47 -0.13
CA GLN A 93 -14.35 -6.01 -1.41
C GLN A 93 -13.99 -7.49 -1.33
N ILE A 94 -13.37 -7.95 -0.24
CA ILE A 94 -13.08 -9.38 -0.01
C ILE A 94 -14.39 -10.19 0.00
N GLN A 95 -15.42 -9.71 0.69
CA GLN A 95 -16.72 -10.39 0.74
C GLN A 95 -17.38 -10.50 -0.64
N VAL A 96 -17.19 -9.49 -1.49
CA VAL A 96 -17.70 -9.48 -2.87
C VAL A 96 -16.87 -10.39 -3.78
N LEU A 97 -15.55 -10.26 -3.78
CA LEU A 97 -14.66 -10.92 -4.75
C LEU A 97 -14.59 -12.44 -4.58
N ARG A 98 -14.62 -12.95 -3.35
CA ARG A 98 -14.54 -14.40 -3.08
C ARG A 98 -15.55 -15.25 -3.88
N PRO A 99 -16.87 -15.00 -3.82
CA PRO A 99 -17.84 -15.78 -4.59
C PRO A 99 -17.71 -15.56 -6.11
N TYR A 100 -17.25 -14.38 -6.55
CA TYR A 100 -16.98 -14.13 -7.97
C TYR A 100 -15.82 -14.99 -8.49
N LEU A 101 -14.72 -15.08 -7.74
CA LEU A 101 -13.57 -15.92 -8.10
C LEU A 101 -13.93 -17.40 -8.13
N GLU A 102 -14.72 -17.89 -7.18
CA GLU A 102 -15.27 -19.24 -7.22
C GLU A 102 -16.11 -19.47 -8.48
N LYS A 103 -16.95 -18.50 -8.83
CA LYS A 103 -17.84 -18.61 -9.98
C LYS A 103 -17.09 -18.69 -11.30
N ILE A 104 -16.07 -17.86 -11.48
CA ILE A 104 -15.30 -17.86 -12.73
C ILE A 104 -14.43 -19.11 -12.86
N CYS A 105 -13.90 -19.63 -11.75
CA CYS A 105 -13.22 -20.94 -11.76
C CYS A 105 -14.16 -22.05 -12.23
N GLN A 106 -15.41 -22.06 -11.76
CA GLN A 106 -16.40 -23.06 -12.16
C GLN A 106 -16.76 -23.00 -13.65
N VAL A 107 -16.87 -21.79 -14.22
CA VAL A 107 -17.36 -21.60 -15.60
C VAL A 107 -16.21 -21.62 -16.62
N HIS A 108 -15.07 -21.04 -16.27
CA HIS A 108 -13.96 -20.79 -17.18
C HIS A 108 -12.70 -21.61 -16.86
N GLY A 109 -12.61 -22.26 -15.69
CA GLY A 109 -11.38 -22.91 -15.22
C GLY A 109 -10.82 -24.02 -16.14
N ASP A 110 -11.66 -24.66 -16.95
CA ASP A 110 -11.19 -25.64 -17.95
C ASP A 110 -10.38 -24.99 -19.08
N HIS A 111 -10.75 -23.76 -19.48
CA HIS A 111 -10.07 -22.98 -20.52
C HIS A 111 -9.05 -21.98 -19.95
N HIS A 112 -9.22 -21.62 -18.68
CA HIS A 112 -8.42 -20.66 -17.91
C HIS A 112 -7.95 -21.27 -16.58
N PRO A 113 -7.06 -22.28 -16.62
CA PRO A 113 -6.63 -22.99 -15.41
C PRO A 113 -5.87 -22.11 -14.41
N GLU A 114 -5.27 -21.00 -14.86
CA GLU A 114 -4.63 -19.98 -14.02
C GLU A 114 -5.57 -19.39 -12.97
N LEU A 115 -6.89 -19.37 -13.24
CA LEU A 115 -7.89 -18.84 -12.30
C LEU A 115 -7.92 -19.60 -10.99
N PHE A 116 -7.62 -20.90 -11.00
CA PHE A 116 -7.59 -21.69 -9.77
C PHE A 116 -6.50 -21.19 -8.82
N GLU A 117 -5.29 -20.94 -9.35
CA GLU A 117 -4.17 -20.41 -8.57
C GLU A 117 -4.44 -18.97 -8.12
N VAL A 118 -4.97 -18.10 -8.98
CA VAL A 118 -5.39 -16.74 -8.62
C VAL A 118 -6.40 -16.75 -7.48
N LYS A 119 -7.41 -17.61 -7.56
CA LYS A 119 -8.44 -17.76 -6.52
C LYS A 119 -7.82 -18.28 -5.22
N ASP A 120 -6.95 -19.29 -5.26
CA ASP A 120 -6.32 -19.83 -4.05
C ASP A 120 -5.43 -18.76 -3.35
N ILE A 121 -4.60 -18.03 -4.11
CA ILE A 121 -3.78 -16.93 -3.59
C ILE A 121 -4.67 -15.85 -2.95
N PHE A 122 -5.75 -15.44 -3.64
CA PHE A 122 -6.65 -14.42 -3.11
C PHE A 122 -7.32 -14.86 -1.80
N MET A 123 -7.73 -16.12 -1.69
CA MET A 123 -8.37 -16.66 -0.47
C MET A 123 -7.41 -16.64 0.72
N GLU A 124 -6.14 -16.98 0.50
CA GLU A 124 -5.09 -16.94 1.52
C GLU A 124 -4.78 -15.50 1.94
N VAL A 125 -4.37 -14.64 0.99
CA VAL A 125 -3.96 -13.27 1.29
C VAL A 125 -5.10 -12.44 1.89
N SER A 126 -6.36 -12.66 1.48
CA SER A 126 -7.51 -11.98 2.09
C SER A 126 -7.72 -12.36 3.56
N GLY A 127 -7.40 -13.60 3.95
CA GLY A 127 -7.40 -14.01 5.35
C GLY A 127 -6.29 -13.33 6.15
N ASP A 128 -5.13 -13.14 5.54
CA ASP A 128 -3.99 -12.51 6.20
C ASP A 128 -4.13 -10.99 6.31
N ILE A 129 -4.65 -10.31 5.27
CA ILE A 129 -5.03 -8.89 5.31
C ILE A 129 -6.02 -8.64 6.47
N ALA A 130 -7.05 -9.48 6.61
CA ALA A 130 -8.03 -9.31 7.70
C ALA A 130 -7.40 -9.45 9.09
N LYS A 131 -6.47 -10.40 9.29
CA LYS A 131 -5.74 -10.55 10.55
C LYS A 131 -4.80 -9.38 10.79
N HIS A 132 -4.09 -8.96 9.74
CA HIS A 132 -3.15 -7.84 9.75
C HIS A 132 -3.83 -6.55 10.21
N GLN A 133 -4.92 -6.16 9.56
CA GLN A 133 -5.68 -4.95 9.87
C GLN A 133 -6.18 -4.94 11.34
N LYS A 134 -6.53 -6.12 11.90
CA LYS A 134 -6.91 -6.22 13.32
C LYS A 134 -5.72 -6.02 14.27
N LYS A 135 -4.51 -6.43 13.90
CA LYS A 135 -3.31 -6.12 14.69
C LYS A 135 -3.07 -4.61 14.74
N GLU A 136 -3.29 -3.93 13.62
CA GLU A 136 -3.14 -2.48 13.54
C GLU A 136 -4.20 -1.76 14.38
N GLU A 137 -5.48 -2.06 14.14
CA GLU A 137 -6.63 -1.44 14.79
C GLU A 137 -6.65 -1.64 16.31
N LEU A 138 -6.28 -2.84 16.78
CA LEU A 138 -6.40 -3.21 18.19
C LEU A 138 -5.10 -3.01 18.97
N MET A 139 -3.96 -2.98 18.28
CA MET A 139 -2.66 -2.83 18.93
C MET A 139 -1.98 -1.54 18.46
N LEU A 140 -1.46 -1.46 17.23
CA LEU A 140 -0.55 -0.37 16.84
C LEU A 140 -1.21 1.02 16.83
N PHE A 141 -2.34 1.20 16.14
CA PHE A 141 -2.98 2.51 15.98
C PHE A 141 -3.44 3.14 17.31
N PRO A 142 -4.00 2.38 18.28
CA PRO A 142 -4.24 2.91 19.62
C PRO A 142 -2.99 3.50 20.29
N PHE A 143 -1.80 2.90 20.09
CA PHE A 143 -0.55 3.47 20.62
C PHE A 143 -0.14 4.72 19.86
N ILE A 144 -0.19 4.71 18.53
CA ILE A 144 0.13 5.88 17.70
C ILE A 144 -0.75 7.08 18.08
N LYS A 145 -2.05 6.86 18.31
CA LYS A 145 -2.97 7.90 18.79
C LYS A 145 -2.59 8.44 20.17
N LYS A 146 -2.26 7.55 21.12
CA LYS A 146 -1.79 7.97 22.46
C LYS A 146 -0.52 8.82 22.37
N LEU A 147 0.41 8.45 21.49
CA LEU A 147 1.63 9.22 21.21
C LEU A 147 1.31 10.60 20.65
N ALA A 148 0.42 10.69 19.67
CA ALA A 148 -0.01 11.95 19.07
C ALA A 148 -0.63 12.91 20.10
N HIS A 149 -1.45 12.38 21.02
CA HIS A 149 -2.07 13.18 22.07
C HIS A 149 -1.15 13.52 23.25
N ALA A 150 0.04 12.93 23.33
CA ALA A 150 0.96 13.18 24.45
C ALA A 150 1.52 14.61 24.46
N GLN A 151 1.46 15.38 23.37
CA GLN A 151 1.87 16.80 23.27
C GLN A 151 3.26 17.11 23.89
N GLY A 152 4.23 16.19 23.81
CA GLY A 152 5.55 16.40 24.44
C GLY A 152 5.64 16.01 25.92
N ASN A 153 4.59 15.41 26.50
CA ASN A 153 4.60 14.90 27.85
C ASN A 153 5.51 13.66 27.95
N LYS A 154 6.73 13.87 28.44
CA LYS A 154 7.76 12.82 28.56
C LYS A 154 7.39 11.68 29.51
N ASP A 155 6.43 11.86 30.41
CA ASP A 155 6.02 10.79 31.32
C ASP A 155 5.18 9.72 30.64
N VAL A 156 4.48 10.07 29.54
CA VAL A 156 3.76 9.09 28.71
C VAL A 156 4.76 8.10 28.08
N LEU A 157 5.98 8.54 27.73
CA LEU A 157 6.99 7.70 27.09
C LEU A 157 7.65 6.71 28.01
N LYS A 158 7.92 7.09 29.27
CA LYS A 158 8.54 6.19 30.24
C LYS A 158 7.69 4.95 30.48
N ALA A 159 6.39 5.05 30.21
CA ALA A 159 5.44 3.94 30.27
C ALA A 159 5.28 3.20 28.94
N LEU A 160 5.80 3.72 27.82
CA LEU A 160 5.63 3.12 26.50
C LEU A 160 6.78 2.18 26.16
N PRO A 161 6.48 0.93 25.73
CA PRO A 161 7.51 -0.02 25.34
C PRO A 161 7.98 0.28 23.89
N SER A 162 8.82 1.30 23.71
CA SER A 162 9.29 1.77 22.38
C SER A 162 9.81 0.63 21.50
N LYS A 163 10.64 -0.25 22.06
CA LYS A 163 11.17 -1.41 21.33
C LYS A 163 10.08 -2.36 20.83
N ALA A 164 9.04 -2.57 21.63
CA ALA A 164 7.90 -3.39 21.22
C ALA A 164 7.06 -2.71 20.13
N ILE A 165 7.11 -1.39 20.00
CA ILE A 165 6.46 -0.66 18.90
C ILE A 165 7.28 -0.81 17.62
N GLU A 166 8.60 -0.62 17.69
CA GLU A 166 9.51 -0.86 16.56
C GLU A 166 9.36 -2.28 16.00
N ASP A 167 9.38 -3.29 16.88
CA ASP A 167 9.25 -4.69 16.47
C ASP A 167 7.89 -4.97 15.82
N ARG A 168 6.82 -4.27 16.26
CA ARG A 168 5.49 -4.36 15.63
C ARG A 168 5.44 -3.68 14.28
N VAL A 169 6.01 -2.49 14.15
CA VAL A 169 6.10 -1.79 12.86
C VAL A 169 6.86 -2.67 11.87
N LYS A 170 8.01 -3.24 12.27
CA LYS A 170 8.76 -4.15 11.42
C LYS A 170 7.94 -5.37 10.99
N MET A 171 7.28 -6.05 11.93
CA MET A 171 6.42 -7.20 11.63
C MET A 171 5.30 -6.84 10.65
N LEU A 172 4.64 -5.69 10.83
CA LEU A 172 3.56 -5.25 9.95
C LEU A 172 4.08 -4.89 8.55
N THR A 173 5.25 -4.25 8.45
CA THR A 173 5.90 -4.00 7.17
C THR A 173 6.30 -5.30 6.46
N ASP A 174 6.83 -6.31 7.17
CA ASP A 174 7.12 -7.63 6.59
C ASP A 174 5.82 -8.31 6.06
N GLU A 175 4.70 -8.12 6.78
CA GLU A 175 3.38 -8.61 6.33
C GLU A 175 2.88 -7.85 5.09
N HIS A 176 3.13 -6.55 4.97
CA HIS A 176 2.85 -5.78 3.75
C HIS A 176 3.61 -6.30 2.54
N ASP A 177 4.90 -6.60 2.70
CA ASP A 177 5.72 -7.14 1.61
C ASP A 177 5.14 -8.46 1.11
N SER A 178 4.75 -9.35 2.04
CA SER A 178 4.12 -10.64 1.73
C SER A 178 2.78 -10.46 0.99
N GLN A 179 1.95 -9.50 1.42
CA GLN A 179 0.70 -9.17 0.74
C GLN A 179 0.95 -8.63 -0.67
N GLY A 180 1.95 -7.75 -0.83
CA GLY A 180 2.36 -7.22 -2.13
C GLY A 180 2.87 -8.31 -3.08
N GLU A 181 3.63 -9.29 -2.56
CA GLU A 181 4.09 -10.45 -3.34
C GLU A 181 2.93 -11.30 -3.86
N ALA A 182 1.91 -11.55 -3.04
CA ALA A 182 0.72 -12.28 -3.45
C ALA A 182 -0.01 -11.57 -4.60
N PHE A 183 -0.16 -10.24 -4.53
CA PHE A 183 -0.79 -9.46 -5.61
C PHE A 183 0.06 -9.38 -6.87
N ARG A 184 1.38 -9.24 -6.75
CA ARG A 184 2.30 -9.36 -7.90
C ARG A 184 2.16 -10.70 -8.60
N LYS A 185 2.08 -11.79 -7.83
CA LYS A 185 1.89 -13.14 -8.39
C LYS A 185 0.55 -13.28 -9.11
N MET A 186 -0.54 -12.75 -8.55
CA MET A 186 -1.85 -12.74 -9.22
C MET A 186 -1.83 -11.90 -10.50
N ALA A 187 -1.16 -10.74 -10.49
CA ALA A 187 -0.98 -9.92 -11.68
C ALA A 187 -0.20 -10.68 -12.77
N GLU A 188 0.89 -11.37 -12.43
CA GLU A 188 1.64 -12.20 -13.38
C GLU A 188 0.78 -13.31 -14.01
N LEU A 189 0.03 -14.05 -13.17
CA LEU A 189 -0.85 -15.14 -13.62
C LEU A 189 -1.98 -14.65 -14.53
N SER A 190 -2.49 -13.44 -14.29
CA SER A 190 -3.60 -12.84 -15.03
C SER A 190 -3.17 -11.89 -16.15
N HIS A 191 -1.88 -11.85 -16.48
CA HIS A 191 -1.31 -10.91 -17.45
C HIS A 191 -1.68 -9.45 -17.15
N ASP A 192 -1.39 -9.00 -15.92
CA ASP A 192 -1.78 -7.70 -15.37
C ASP A 192 -3.30 -7.47 -15.38
N PHE A 193 -4.06 -8.50 -14.97
CA PHE A 193 -5.52 -8.49 -14.95
C PHE A 193 -6.16 -8.21 -16.32
N MET A 194 -5.49 -8.62 -17.41
CA MET A 194 -6.01 -8.46 -18.77
C MET A 194 -7.26 -9.32 -18.96
N ILE A 195 -8.29 -8.70 -19.55
CA ILE A 195 -9.56 -9.37 -19.82
C ILE A 195 -9.46 -10.14 -21.16
N PRO A 196 -9.62 -11.48 -21.19
CA PRO A 196 -9.61 -12.24 -22.43
C PRO A 196 -10.91 -12.02 -23.25
N GLU A 197 -10.86 -12.32 -24.55
CA GLU A 197 -11.98 -12.06 -25.48
C GLU A 197 -13.24 -12.87 -25.17
N ASP A 198 -13.08 -14.07 -24.62
CA ASP A 198 -14.15 -14.99 -24.23
C ASP A 198 -14.66 -14.77 -22.79
N ALA A 199 -14.15 -13.74 -22.09
CA ALA A 199 -14.59 -13.38 -20.75
C ALA A 199 -16.08 -13.02 -20.70
N CYS A 200 -16.84 -13.75 -19.87
CA CYS A 200 -18.20 -13.34 -19.51
C CYS A 200 -18.18 -12.12 -18.57
N MET A 201 -19.34 -11.51 -18.32
CA MET A 201 -19.43 -10.33 -17.44
C MET A 201 -18.85 -10.58 -16.03
N ALA A 202 -19.10 -11.76 -15.44
CA ALA A 202 -18.57 -12.10 -14.12
C ALA A 202 -17.04 -12.18 -14.11
N TYR A 203 -16.43 -12.68 -15.19
CA TYR A 203 -14.98 -12.68 -15.38
C TYR A 203 -14.44 -11.24 -15.40
N LYS A 204 -15.05 -10.37 -16.21
CA LYS A 204 -14.64 -8.96 -16.31
C LYS A 204 -14.70 -8.24 -14.97
N VAL A 205 -15.80 -8.41 -14.24
CA VAL A 205 -15.98 -7.83 -12.91
C VAL A 205 -14.96 -8.39 -11.91
N SER A 206 -14.64 -9.67 -11.98
CA SER A 206 -13.68 -10.30 -11.05
C SER A 206 -12.27 -9.76 -11.24
N LEU A 207 -11.75 -9.74 -12.47
CA LEU A 207 -10.40 -9.23 -12.72
C LEU A 207 -10.29 -7.73 -12.50
N GLN A 208 -11.30 -6.95 -12.89
CA GLN A 208 -11.32 -5.52 -12.60
C GLN A 208 -11.33 -5.27 -11.09
N GLY A 209 -12.16 -6.01 -10.34
CA GLY A 209 -12.21 -5.86 -8.89
C GLY A 209 -10.92 -6.32 -8.18
N LEU A 210 -10.23 -7.35 -8.69
CA LEU A 210 -8.89 -7.71 -8.20
C LEU A 210 -7.88 -6.59 -8.45
N LYS A 211 -7.90 -5.97 -9.65
CA LYS A 211 -7.05 -4.83 -9.97
C LYS A 211 -7.35 -3.64 -9.05
N ASP A 212 -8.63 -3.30 -8.90
CA ASP A 212 -9.06 -2.18 -8.04
C ASP A 212 -8.68 -2.44 -6.57
N PHE A 213 -8.76 -3.69 -6.11
CA PHE A 213 -8.30 -4.09 -4.78
C PHE A 213 -6.79 -3.88 -4.63
N GLN A 214 -5.99 -4.36 -5.59
CA GLN A 214 -4.54 -4.17 -5.59
C GLN A 214 -4.16 -2.69 -5.55
N ASP A 215 -4.76 -1.89 -6.43
CA ASP A 215 -4.49 -0.46 -6.52
C ASP A 215 -4.81 0.22 -5.19
N ASN A 216 -5.93 -0.13 -4.53
CA ASN A 216 -6.28 0.40 -3.21
C ASN A 216 -5.32 -0.07 -2.11
N LEU A 217 -4.91 -1.34 -2.13
CA LEU A 217 -3.96 -1.91 -1.18
C LEU A 217 -2.59 -1.21 -1.29
N HIS A 218 -2.13 -0.91 -2.50
CA HIS A 218 -0.89 -0.15 -2.69
C HIS A 218 -0.95 1.25 -2.05
N LYS A 219 -2.08 1.97 -2.19
CA LYS A 219 -2.23 3.30 -1.55
C LYS A 219 -2.23 3.16 -0.04
N HIS A 220 -2.98 2.19 0.48
CA HIS A 220 -3.05 1.88 1.91
C HIS A 220 -1.66 1.62 2.48
N ILE A 221 -0.95 0.62 1.95
CA ILE A 221 0.39 0.27 2.40
C ILE A 221 1.35 1.45 2.28
N HIS A 222 1.24 2.25 1.22
CA HIS A 222 2.06 3.45 1.06
C HIS A 222 1.86 4.45 2.22
N LEU A 223 0.61 4.75 2.58
CA LEU A 223 0.30 5.67 3.68
C LEU A 223 0.88 5.16 5.01
N GLU A 224 0.94 3.86 5.22
CA GLU A 224 1.49 3.28 6.44
C GLU A 224 3.01 3.26 6.43
N ASN A 225 3.61 2.58 5.46
CA ASN A 225 5.05 2.35 5.38
C ASN A 225 5.84 3.64 5.17
N ASN A 226 5.30 4.61 4.42
CA ASN A 226 6.05 5.79 4.00
C ASN A 226 5.63 7.08 4.72
N ILE A 227 4.48 7.08 5.43
CA ILE A 227 4.00 8.29 6.13
C ILE A 227 3.73 8.01 7.62
N LEU A 228 2.75 7.15 7.93
CA LEU A 228 2.30 6.95 9.31
C LEU A 228 3.38 6.35 10.21
N PHE A 229 3.99 5.24 9.79
CA PHE A 229 5.00 4.54 10.60
C PHE A 229 6.28 5.37 10.77
N PRO A 230 6.87 5.98 9.71
CA PRO A 230 8.03 6.84 9.88
C PRO A 230 7.76 8.04 10.78
N LYS A 231 6.60 8.70 10.64
CA LYS A 231 6.23 9.83 11.50
C LYS A 231 6.04 9.41 12.96
N ALA A 232 5.42 8.25 13.21
CA ALA A 232 5.28 7.71 14.54
C ALA A 232 6.64 7.38 15.18
N MET A 233 7.55 6.76 14.42
CA MET A 233 8.90 6.44 14.89
C MET A 233 9.72 7.69 15.21
N LYS A 234 9.71 8.68 14.32
CA LYS A 234 10.36 9.98 14.55
C LYS A 234 9.83 10.66 15.81
N LEU A 235 8.53 10.61 16.05
CA LEU A 235 7.94 11.17 17.26
C LEU A 235 8.43 10.41 18.52
N ILE A 236 8.52 9.09 18.48
CA ILE A 236 9.07 8.28 19.59
C ILE A 236 10.52 8.69 19.89
N GLU A 237 11.37 8.82 18.86
CA GLU A 237 12.77 9.24 19.01
C GLU A 237 12.92 10.64 19.60
N GLN A 238 12.18 11.61 19.07
CA GLN A 238 12.19 13.01 19.55
C GLN A 238 11.79 13.13 21.02
N LEU A 239 10.85 12.29 21.41
CA LEU A 239 10.32 12.26 22.75
C LEU A 239 11.28 11.54 23.73
N ALA A 240 12.00 10.51 23.27
CA ALA A 240 12.99 9.76 24.06
C ALA A 240 14.30 10.52 24.33
N ALA A 241 14.64 11.51 23.49
CA ALA A 241 15.76 12.44 23.68
C ALA A 241 15.51 13.47 24.79
#